data_AF-A0A4S2B8P3-F1
#
_entry.id   AF-A0A4S2B8P3-F1
#
_cell.length_a   1.000
_cell.length_b   1.000
_cell.length_c   1.000
_cell.angle_alpha   90.00
_cell.angle_beta   90.00
_cell.angle_gamma   90.00
#
_symmetry.space_group_name_H-M   'P 1'
#
loop_
_entity.id
_entity.type
_entity.pdbx_description
1 polymer ?
#
loop_
_entity_poly.entity_id
_entity_poly.type
_entity_poly.pdbx_seq_one_letter_code
_entity_poly.pdbx_strand_id
1 'polypeptide(L)'
;HTFGNVDTPVIDGYHADKHTAGGTTITPEDLTKEVTVTYTPNGKIIPVDPNGNPIPNAPTPTYTNDPTDPTKVTPDEPTPNVPGYTPSTPTVTPTDPGKDTPVPYTPETPAKDQVAIVNYVDSDEGNKVITTSGNLTGKAGAKIDYSTASTIQDLENKGYVLVNDGFPA
;
A
#
# COMPACT_ATOMS: atom_id res chain seq x y z
N HIS A 1 42.21 33.52 -20.69
CA HIS A 1 42.55 32.63 -19.56
C HIS A 1 41.36 31.73 -19.30
N THR A 2 41.57 30.46 -18.96
CA THR A 2 40.48 29.51 -18.69
C THR A 2 40.49 29.17 -17.21
N PHE A 3 39.35 29.37 -16.55
CA PHE A 3 39.18 28.97 -15.15
C PHE A 3 38.91 27.47 -15.06
N GLY A 4 39.37 26.83 -13.98
CA GLY A 4 39.09 25.42 -13.73
C GLY A 4 37.61 25.13 -13.48
N ASN A 5 37.28 23.85 -13.35
CA ASN A 5 35.97 23.41 -12.89
C ASN A 5 35.98 23.24 -11.37
N VAL A 6 34.82 23.47 -10.76
CA VAL A 6 34.53 23.22 -9.35
C VAL A 6 33.29 22.33 -9.30
N ASP A 7 33.37 21.24 -8.54
CA ASP A 7 32.21 20.36 -8.34
C ASP A 7 31.11 21.10 -7.58
N THR A 8 29.88 20.93 -8.06
CA THR A 8 28.69 21.46 -7.41
C THR A 8 28.42 20.64 -6.14
N PRO A 9 28.26 21.27 -4.96
CA PRO A 9 27.98 20.53 -3.74
C PRO A 9 26.58 19.89 -3.76
N VAL A 10 26.44 18.74 -3.11
CA VAL A 10 25.11 18.15 -2.85
C VAL A 10 24.44 18.92 -1.71
N ILE A 11 23.19 19.32 -1.90
CA ILE A 11 22.35 19.98 -0.89
C ILE A 11 21.14 19.08 -0.62
N ASP A 12 20.96 18.69 0.63
CA ASP A 12 19.87 17.79 1.04
C ASP A 12 18.49 18.39 0.67
N GLY A 13 17.69 17.58 -0.04
CA GLY A 13 16.37 17.95 -0.56
C GLY A 13 16.37 18.76 -1.86
N TYR A 14 17.52 19.01 -2.50
CA TYR A 14 17.61 19.80 -3.73
C TYR A 14 18.56 19.19 -4.77
N HIS A 15 18.22 19.26 -6.05
CA HIS A 15 19.11 18.92 -7.14
C HIS A 15 19.58 20.18 -7.88
N ALA A 16 20.84 20.18 -8.30
CA ALA A 16 21.44 21.23 -9.09
C ALA A 16 21.13 21.08 -10.59
N ASP A 17 21.17 22.20 -11.32
CA ASP A 17 21.08 22.21 -12.78
C ASP A 17 22.33 21.68 -13.48
N LYS A 18 23.48 21.65 -12.79
CA LYS A 18 24.76 21.19 -13.33
C LYS A 18 25.68 20.55 -12.28
N HIS A 19 26.42 19.52 -12.70
CA HIS A 19 27.39 18.81 -11.86
C HIS A 19 28.63 19.64 -11.51
N THR A 20 29.04 20.55 -12.39
CA THR A 20 30.22 21.39 -12.18
C THR A 20 29.95 22.84 -12.58
N ALA A 21 30.52 23.79 -11.83
CA ALA A 21 30.62 25.19 -12.21
C ALA A 21 32.03 25.51 -12.74
N GLY A 22 32.17 26.57 -13.54
CA GLY A 22 33.47 27.02 -14.08
C GLY A 22 33.73 26.53 -15.50
N GLY A 23 35.01 26.33 -15.85
CA GLY A 23 35.42 25.92 -17.20
C GLY A 23 35.32 27.01 -18.27
N THR A 24 34.96 28.23 -17.86
CA THR A 24 34.78 29.36 -18.77
C THR A 24 36.11 30.01 -19.12
N THR A 25 36.25 30.41 -20.39
CA THR A 25 37.40 31.18 -20.87
C THR A 25 37.04 32.65 -20.96
N ILE A 26 37.86 33.51 -20.34
CA ILE A 26 37.81 34.96 -20.54
C ILE A 26 38.78 35.37 -21.67
N THR A 27 38.34 36.30 -22.51
CA THR A 27 39.13 36.90 -23.60
C THR A 27 39.36 38.38 -23.31
N PRO A 28 40.31 39.06 -23.98
CA PRO A 28 40.48 40.51 -23.82
C PRO A 28 39.21 41.33 -24.10
N GLU A 29 38.29 40.80 -24.90
CA GLU A 29 36.99 41.39 -25.25
C GLU A 29 35.87 41.00 -24.28
N ASP A 30 36.11 40.03 -23.40
CA ASP A 30 35.14 39.44 -22.48
C ASP A 30 35.82 39.09 -21.15
N LEU A 31 35.99 40.13 -20.34
CA LEU A 31 36.84 40.11 -19.14
C LEU A 31 36.17 39.45 -17.92
N THR A 32 34.85 39.27 -17.93
CA THR A 32 34.08 38.78 -16.78
C THR A 32 33.08 37.71 -17.22
N LYS A 33 33.15 36.53 -16.59
CA LYS A 33 32.17 35.45 -16.74
C LYS A 33 31.55 35.12 -15.40
N GLU A 34 30.24 35.10 -15.34
CA GLU A 34 29.48 34.60 -14.19
C GLU A 34 28.89 33.24 -14.53
N VAL A 35 29.06 32.27 -13.63
CA VAL A 35 28.47 30.95 -13.72
C VAL A 35 27.57 30.74 -12.50
N THR A 36 26.27 30.75 -12.72
CA THR A 36 25.28 30.50 -11.67
C THR A 36 24.90 29.03 -11.65
N VAL A 37 24.93 28.40 -10.47
CA VAL A 37 24.34 27.08 -10.23
C VAL A 37 22.99 27.29 -9.56
N THR A 38 21.95 26.64 -10.08
CA THR A 38 20.58 26.74 -9.54
C THR A 38 20.18 25.42 -8.92
N TYR A 39 19.63 25.47 -7.71
CA TYR A 39 19.09 24.31 -7.01
C TYR A 39 17.57 24.33 -7.05
N THR A 40 16.97 23.20 -7.39
CA THR A 40 15.52 23.01 -7.41
C THR A 40 15.14 21.96 -6.36
N PRO A 41 14.05 22.16 -5.58
CA PRO A 41 13.59 21.17 -4.63
C PRO A 41 13.33 19.82 -5.31
N ASN A 42 13.69 18.74 -4.63
CA ASN A 42 13.36 17.39 -5.07
C ASN A 42 11.86 17.14 -4.92
N GLY A 43 11.32 16.36 -5.85
CA GLY A 43 9.95 15.88 -5.82
C GLY A 43 9.71 14.89 -4.67
N LYS A 44 8.46 14.52 -4.50
CA LYS A 44 7.98 13.62 -3.46
C LYS A 44 7.28 12.40 -4.04
N ILE A 45 7.27 11.31 -3.29
CA ILE A 45 6.34 10.21 -3.50
C ILE A 45 4.99 10.62 -2.88
N ILE A 46 3.93 10.64 -3.69
CA ILE A 46 2.58 11.03 -3.26
C ILE A 46 1.67 9.80 -3.32
N PRO A 47 1.30 9.19 -2.18
CA PRO A 47 0.28 8.14 -2.14
C PRO A 47 -1.08 8.68 -2.60
N VAL A 48 -1.67 8.03 -3.60
CA VAL A 48 -2.99 8.37 -4.13
C VAL A 48 -3.94 7.16 -4.09
N ASP A 49 -5.24 7.42 -3.98
CA ASP A 49 -6.28 6.41 -4.10
C ASP A 49 -6.39 5.89 -5.56
N PRO A 50 -7.21 4.85 -5.83
CA PRO A 50 -7.39 4.33 -7.19
C PRO A 50 -7.97 5.34 -8.20
N ASN A 51 -8.51 6.46 -7.74
CA ASN A 51 -9.03 7.55 -8.58
C ASN A 51 -7.99 8.66 -8.80
N GLY A 52 -6.81 8.57 -8.18
CA GLY A 52 -5.73 9.55 -8.28
C GLY A 52 -5.77 10.68 -7.24
N ASN A 53 -6.64 10.62 -6.23
CA ASN A 53 -6.67 11.64 -5.17
C ASN A 53 -5.65 11.32 -4.07
N PRO A 54 -4.90 12.31 -3.54
CA PRO A 54 -3.99 12.08 -2.42
C PRO A 54 -4.68 11.45 -1.21
N ILE A 55 -4.07 10.41 -0.63
CA ILE A 55 -4.59 9.77 0.57
C ILE A 55 -4.32 10.68 1.77
N PRO A 56 -5.35 11.11 2.53
CA PRO A 56 -5.17 12.00 3.67
C PRO A 56 -4.24 11.41 4.73
N ASN A 57 -3.33 12.24 5.27
CA ASN A 57 -2.35 11.89 6.30
C ASN A 57 -1.35 10.79 5.92
N ALA A 58 -1.32 10.34 4.66
CA ALA A 58 -0.28 9.43 4.20
C ALA A 58 1.09 10.16 4.18
N PRO A 59 2.20 9.49 4.56
CA PRO A 59 3.53 10.08 4.44
C PRO A 59 3.86 10.43 2.98
N THR A 60 4.48 11.59 2.77
CA THR A 60 4.94 12.06 1.44
C THR A 60 6.46 12.30 1.45
N PRO A 61 7.28 11.23 1.47
CA PRO A 61 8.72 11.36 1.53
C PRO A 61 9.24 12.11 0.29
N THR A 62 10.19 13.02 0.51
CA THR A 62 10.94 13.68 -0.55
C THR A 62 12.02 12.73 -1.07
N TYR A 63 12.29 12.76 -2.37
CA TYR A 63 13.38 12.00 -2.94
C TYR A 63 14.74 12.42 -2.36
N THR A 64 15.52 11.42 -1.98
CA THR A 64 16.85 11.55 -1.40
C THR A 64 17.87 11.86 -2.48
N ASN A 65 18.76 12.82 -2.26
CA ASN A 65 19.80 13.14 -3.23
C ASN A 65 20.73 11.97 -3.54
N ASP A 66 21.23 11.90 -4.78
CA ASP A 66 22.37 11.04 -5.09
C ASP A 66 23.63 11.65 -4.42
N PRO A 67 24.36 10.92 -3.57
CA PRO A 67 25.53 11.45 -2.87
C PRO A 67 26.73 11.73 -3.78
N THR A 68 26.70 11.26 -5.03
CA THR A 68 27.78 11.37 -6.02
C THR A 68 27.43 12.24 -7.22
N ASP A 69 26.14 12.50 -7.45
CA ASP A 69 25.69 13.39 -8.53
C ASP A 69 24.68 14.42 -7.99
N PRO A 70 25.08 15.71 -7.84
CA PRO A 70 24.19 16.75 -7.30
C PRO A 70 23.01 17.05 -8.22
N THR A 71 22.98 16.54 -9.46
CA THR A 71 21.86 16.72 -10.40
C THR A 71 20.81 15.60 -10.32
N LYS A 72 21.02 14.60 -9.46
CA LYS A 72 20.20 13.39 -9.37
C LYS A 72 19.70 13.10 -7.96
N VAL A 73 18.78 12.16 -7.91
CA VAL A 73 18.25 11.54 -6.69
C VAL A 73 18.54 10.04 -6.74
N THR A 74 18.52 9.41 -5.57
CA THR A 74 18.76 7.97 -5.41
C THR A 74 17.63 7.19 -6.10
N PRO A 75 17.94 6.14 -6.88
CA PRO A 75 16.91 5.30 -7.48
C PRO A 75 16.28 4.32 -6.46
N ASP A 76 15.17 3.71 -6.87
CA ASP A 76 14.47 2.64 -6.15
C ASP A 76 14.09 2.99 -4.71
N GLU A 77 13.64 4.23 -4.50
CA GLU A 77 13.20 4.68 -3.18
C GLU A 77 11.92 3.94 -2.75
N PRO A 78 11.85 3.45 -1.51
CA PRO A 78 10.72 2.67 -1.04
C PRO A 78 9.45 3.50 -0.97
N THR A 79 8.33 2.91 -1.37
CA THR A 79 7.03 3.53 -1.18
C THR A 79 6.64 3.53 0.32
N PRO A 80 6.02 4.61 0.82
CA PRO A 80 5.70 4.71 2.24
C PRO A 80 4.63 3.68 2.66
N ASN A 81 4.73 3.17 3.88
CA ASN A 81 3.67 2.34 4.43
C ASN A 81 2.42 3.20 4.74
N VAL A 82 1.27 2.81 4.20
CA VAL A 82 -0.03 3.45 4.45
C VAL A 82 -0.97 2.42 5.06
N PRO A 83 -1.33 2.53 6.36
CA PRO A 83 -2.14 1.52 7.04
C PRO A 83 -3.48 1.22 6.34
N GLY A 84 -3.76 -0.07 6.11
CA GLY A 84 -4.97 -0.52 5.43
C GLY A 84 -4.94 -0.32 3.92
N TYR A 85 -3.78 -0.07 3.33
CA TYR A 85 -3.59 0.04 1.90
C TYR A 85 -2.34 -0.72 1.43
N THR A 86 -2.38 -1.20 0.20
CA THR A 86 -1.24 -1.81 -0.48
C THR A 86 -0.82 -0.96 -1.68
N PRO A 87 0.46 -0.56 -1.81
CA PRO A 87 0.93 0.21 -2.95
C PRO A 87 0.95 -0.64 -4.23
N SER A 88 0.82 0.00 -5.39
CA SER A 88 0.95 -0.67 -6.70
C SER A 88 2.38 -1.10 -7.02
N THR A 89 3.39 -0.46 -6.41
CA THR A 89 4.81 -0.76 -6.55
C THR A 89 5.54 -0.60 -5.21
N PRO A 90 6.51 -1.46 -4.88
CA PRO A 90 7.29 -1.34 -3.64
C PRO A 90 8.31 -0.20 -3.67
N THR A 91 8.75 0.23 -4.86
CA THR A 91 9.76 1.28 -5.03
C THR A 91 9.42 2.21 -6.19
N VAL A 92 10.05 3.39 -6.20
CA VAL A 92 9.94 4.39 -7.26
C VAL A 92 11.31 4.92 -7.64
N THR A 93 11.57 5.01 -8.95
CA THR A 93 12.71 5.74 -9.51
C THR A 93 12.17 6.90 -10.34
N PRO A 94 12.33 8.16 -9.92
CA PRO A 94 11.83 9.30 -10.68
C PRO A 94 12.67 9.54 -11.94
N THR A 95 12.01 9.89 -13.04
CA THR A 95 12.70 10.30 -14.28
C THR A 95 13.13 11.76 -14.24
N ASP A 96 12.45 12.59 -13.45
CA ASP A 96 12.77 13.98 -13.17
C ASP A 96 12.87 14.18 -11.64
N PRO A 97 14.05 14.54 -11.10
CA PRO A 97 14.26 14.67 -9.66
C PRO A 97 13.38 15.75 -9.02
N GLY A 98 12.86 16.73 -9.78
CA GLY A 98 12.00 17.80 -9.29
C GLY A 98 10.50 17.51 -9.39
N LYS A 99 10.09 16.32 -9.82
CA LYS A 99 8.68 15.98 -10.03
C LYS A 99 8.15 15.03 -8.97
N ASP A 100 7.03 15.42 -8.39
CA ASP A 100 6.24 14.54 -7.56
C ASP A 100 5.76 13.33 -8.37
N THR A 101 5.81 12.15 -7.76
CA THR A 101 5.37 10.91 -8.39
C THR A 101 4.15 10.37 -7.63
N PRO A 102 2.96 10.37 -8.24
CA PRO A 102 1.79 9.75 -7.65
C PRO A 102 1.94 8.23 -7.71
N VAL A 103 1.78 7.56 -6.57
CA VAL A 103 1.77 6.10 -6.46
C VAL A 103 0.37 5.66 -6.06
N PRO A 104 -0.35 4.88 -6.90
CA PRO A 104 -1.65 4.33 -6.54
C PRO A 104 -1.57 3.31 -5.39
N TYR A 105 -2.50 3.41 -4.45
CA TYR A 105 -2.68 2.48 -3.34
C TYR A 105 -4.08 1.88 -3.39
N THR A 106 -4.16 0.57 -3.20
CA THR A 106 -5.44 -0.16 -3.14
C THR A 106 -5.82 -0.38 -1.68
N PRO A 107 -7.03 0.00 -1.23
CA PRO A 107 -7.50 -0.34 0.11
C PRO A 107 -7.48 -1.85 0.33
N GLU A 108 -6.92 -2.26 1.46
CA GLU A 108 -7.02 -3.64 1.91
C GLU A 108 -8.48 -3.92 2.28
N THR A 109 -9.07 -4.94 1.66
CA THR A 109 -10.41 -5.37 2.06
C THR A 109 -10.29 -6.34 3.22
N PRO A 110 -10.91 -6.06 4.38
CA PRO A 110 -10.94 -7.03 5.47
C PRO A 110 -11.55 -8.32 4.94
N ALA A 111 -10.91 -9.45 5.26
CA ALA A 111 -11.48 -10.75 4.96
C ALA A 111 -12.88 -10.82 5.58
N LYS A 112 -13.89 -11.05 4.73
CA LYS A 112 -15.27 -11.22 5.17
C LYS A 112 -15.39 -12.48 6.03
N ASP A 113 -16.23 -12.40 7.05
CA ASP A 113 -16.59 -13.57 7.83
C ASP A 113 -17.33 -14.57 6.93
N GLN A 114 -17.02 -15.83 7.12
CA GLN A 114 -17.73 -16.95 6.50
C GLN A 114 -19.03 -17.20 7.27
N VAL A 115 -20.05 -17.65 6.57
CA VAL A 115 -21.35 -18.00 7.15
C VAL A 115 -21.59 -19.49 6.96
N ALA A 116 -21.89 -20.18 8.05
CA ALA A 116 -22.37 -21.56 8.05
C ALA A 116 -23.79 -21.61 8.64
N ILE A 117 -24.58 -22.59 8.18
CA ILE A 117 -25.93 -22.84 8.69
C ILE A 117 -26.05 -24.35 8.90
N VAL A 118 -26.47 -24.77 10.10
CA VAL A 118 -26.85 -26.15 10.40
C VAL A 118 -28.35 -26.27 10.21
N ASN A 119 -28.78 -27.15 9.31
CA ASN A 119 -30.19 -27.45 9.06
C ASN A 119 -30.58 -28.72 9.81
N TYR A 120 -31.66 -28.64 10.58
CA TYR A 120 -32.30 -29.79 11.21
C TYR A 120 -33.46 -30.22 10.33
N VAL A 121 -33.40 -31.43 9.79
CA VAL A 121 -34.33 -31.92 8.78
C VAL A 121 -35.06 -33.17 9.24
N ASP A 122 -36.29 -33.32 8.76
CA ASP A 122 -37.09 -34.52 8.95
C ASP A 122 -36.83 -35.51 7.82
N SER A 123 -36.18 -36.62 8.13
CA SER A 123 -35.82 -37.64 7.13
C SER A 123 -37.02 -38.43 6.60
N ASP A 124 -38.12 -38.53 7.36
CA ASP A 124 -39.30 -39.27 6.91
C ASP A 124 -40.25 -38.41 6.05
N GLU A 125 -40.16 -37.09 6.20
CA GLU A 125 -40.88 -36.09 5.40
C GLU A 125 -40.00 -35.50 4.28
N GLY A 126 -39.15 -36.33 3.66
CA GLY A 126 -38.36 -35.93 2.49
C GLY A 126 -37.28 -34.87 2.77
N ASN A 127 -36.66 -34.91 3.95
CA ASN A 127 -35.66 -33.94 4.44
C ASN A 127 -36.21 -32.51 4.58
N LYS A 128 -37.48 -32.37 4.94
CA LYS A 128 -38.07 -31.06 5.23
C LYS A 128 -37.35 -30.39 6.40
N VAL A 129 -36.97 -29.12 6.24
CA VAL A 129 -36.30 -28.36 7.30
C VAL A 129 -37.30 -28.04 8.42
N ILE A 130 -36.98 -28.50 9.63
CA ILE A 130 -37.75 -28.26 10.85
C ILE A 130 -37.31 -26.92 11.47
N THR A 131 -36.00 -26.73 11.61
CA THR A 131 -35.38 -25.51 12.15
C THR A 131 -33.93 -25.39 11.68
N THR A 132 -33.29 -24.25 11.96
CA THR A 132 -31.88 -24.01 11.64
C THR A 132 -31.14 -23.39 12.83
N SER A 133 -29.81 -23.45 12.82
CA SER A 133 -28.95 -22.73 13.76
C SER A 133 -29.00 -21.21 13.62
N GLY A 134 -29.62 -20.69 12.56
CA GLY A 134 -29.34 -19.33 12.05
C GLY A 134 -27.93 -19.22 11.47
N ASN A 135 -27.49 -17.98 11.23
CA ASN A 135 -26.17 -17.70 10.67
C ASN A 135 -25.08 -17.85 11.74
N LEU A 136 -24.21 -18.83 11.55
CA LEU A 136 -22.98 -19.00 12.32
C LEU A 136 -21.84 -18.31 11.57
N THR A 137 -21.34 -17.20 12.11
CA THR A 137 -20.34 -16.36 11.44
C THR A 137 -18.95 -16.53 12.06
N GLY A 138 -17.90 -16.63 11.24
CA GLY A 138 -16.53 -16.71 11.74
C GLY A 138 -15.45 -16.44 10.69
N LYS A 139 -14.20 -16.27 11.14
CA LYS A 139 -13.05 -16.11 10.23
C LYS A 139 -12.77 -17.43 9.49
N ALA A 140 -12.26 -17.33 8.27
CA ALA A 140 -11.85 -18.49 7.51
C ALA A 140 -10.82 -19.32 8.31
N GLY A 141 -11.05 -20.63 8.43
CA GLY A 141 -10.20 -21.55 9.21
C GLY A 141 -10.45 -21.55 10.73
N ALA A 142 -11.30 -20.67 11.26
CA ALA A 142 -11.68 -20.71 12.68
C ALA A 142 -12.70 -21.84 12.96
N LYS A 143 -12.63 -22.44 14.15
CA LYS A 143 -13.64 -23.39 14.61
C LYS A 143 -14.97 -22.66 14.83
N ILE A 144 -16.06 -23.27 14.39
CA ILE A 144 -17.41 -22.78 14.68
C ILE A 144 -17.74 -23.11 16.13
N ASP A 145 -17.98 -22.08 16.94
CA ASP A 145 -18.41 -22.23 18.34
C ASP A 145 -19.93 -22.48 18.40
N TYR A 146 -20.32 -23.70 18.04
CA TYR A 146 -21.70 -24.15 18.01
C TYR A 146 -21.78 -25.61 18.44
N SER A 147 -22.89 -25.98 19.08
CA SER A 147 -23.19 -27.37 19.44
C SER A 147 -24.64 -27.68 19.09
N THR A 148 -24.84 -28.85 18.46
CA THR A 148 -26.15 -29.36 18.07
C THR A 148 -26.97 -29.88 19.25
N ALA A 149 -26.33 -30.13 20.41
CA ALA A 149 -26.91 -30.88 21.52
C ALA A 149 -28.23 -30.30 22.06
N SER A 150 -28.29 -28.98 22.26
CA SER A 150 -29.51 -28.33 22.79
C SER A 150 -30.68 -28.43 21.84
N THR A 151 -30.46 -28.18 20.54
CA THR A 151 -31.52 -28.24 19.53
C THR A 151 -31.97 -29.67 19.28
N ILE A 152 -31.05 -30.64 19.28
CA ILE A 152 -31.40 -32.07 19.20
C ILE A 152 -32.27 -32.47 20.39
N GLN A 153 -31.88 -32.10 21.61
CA GLN A 153 -32.66 -32.41 22.82
C GLN A 153 -34.08 -31.81 22.76
N ASP A 154 -34.22 -30.58 22.27
CA ASP A 154 -35.53 -29.95 22.10
C ASP A 154 -36.41 -30.66 21.05
N LEU A 155 -35.80 -31.22 20.00
CA LEU A 155 -36.50 -32.00 18.99
C LEU A 155 -36.91 -33.38 19.52
N GLU A 156 -36.04 -34.04 20.29
CA GLU A 156 -36.36 -35.31 20.96
C GLU A 156 -37.54 -35.16 21.93
N ASN A 157 -37.56 -34.07 22.71
CA ASN A 157 -38.68 -33.73 23.60
C ASN A 157 -40.01 -33.49 22.84
N LYS A 158 -39.95 -33.18 21.54
CA LYS A 158 -41.11 -33.01 20.66
C LYS A 158 -41.51 -34.31 19.93
N GLY A 159 -40.77 -35.41 20.14
CA GLY A 159 -41.06 -36.72 19.56
C GLY A 159 -40.23 -37.09 18.34
N TYR A 160 -39.25 -36.28 17.93
CA TYR A 160 -38.29 -36.66 16.90
C TYR A 160 -37.23 -37.63 17.46
N VAL A 161 -36.57 -38.40 16.58
CA VAL A 161 -35.47 -39.29 16.95
C VAL A 161 -34.25 -38.94 16.12
N LEU A 162 -33.08 -38.76 16.76
CA LEU A 162 -31.83 -38.49 16.05
C LEU A 162 -31.45 -39.69 15.18
N VAL A 163 -31.31 -39.46 13.87
CA VAL A 163 -30.82 -40.47 12.92
C VAL A 163 -29.32 -40.31 12.67
N ASN A 164 -28.87 -39.08 12.38
CA ASN A 164 -27.47 -38.78 12.10
C ASN A 164 -27.14 -37.32 12.45
N ASP A 165 -26.05 -37.11 13.18
CA ASP A 165 -25.46 -35.78 13.39
C ASP A 165 -24.20 -35.64 12.53
N GLY A 166 -24.29 -34.78 11.51
CA GLY A 166 -23.18 -34.49 10.59
C GLY A 166 -22.30 -33.31 11.04
N PHE A 167 -22.59 -32.67 12.17
CA PHE A 167 -21.80 -31.56 12.67
C PHE A 167 -20.54 -32.07 13.39
N PRO A 168 -19.32 -31.69 12.94
CA PRO A 168 -18.08 -32.17 13.55
C PRO A 168 -17.91 -31.63 14.97
N ALA A 169 -17.40 -32.47 15.87
CA ALA A 169 -17.20 -32.16 17.29
C ALA A 169 -16.14 -31.08 17.59
#